data_AF-A0A2I0NC24-F1
#
_entry.id   AF-A0A2I0NC24-F1
#
_cell.length_a   1.000
_cell.length_b   1.000
_cell.length_c   1.000
_cell.angle_alpha   90.00
_cell.angle_beta   90.00
_cell.angle_gamma   90.00
#
_symmetry.space_group_name_H-M   'P 1'
#
loop_
_entity.id
_entity.type
_entity.pdbx_description
1 polymer ?
#
loop_
_entity_poly.entity_id
_entity_poly.type
_entity_poly.pdbx_seq_one_letter_code
_entity_poly.pdbx_strand_id
1 'polypeptide(L)'
;PVWQMGKSITISSATMANKGMEILEAKELFGFNLAQIKAVIHPQAKIHAMLRLSDGSLITHVSPTTMVEPALHALTYPLLSPGEDLEIASLKIEFHAIKPGQFPMLELAYEAGRRGHMAQIVYTTANEIANDYFLREKIRFSQIAQGVEKILSQISDKVIDGLDAILRVDREAREVSNGVFKEYSSCPY
;
A
#
# COMPACT_ATOMS: atom_id res chain seq x y z
N PRO A 1 16.22 4.46 -4.10
CA PRO A 1 15.00 3.85 -4.67
C PRO A 1 15.38 2.80 -5.72
N VAL A 2 14.97 1.55 -5.52
CA VAL A 2 15.32 0.44 -6.44
C VAL A 2 14.46 0.47 -7.71
N TRP A 3 13.24 1.00 -7.61
CA TRP A 3 12.31 1.13 -8.72
C TRP A 3 12.23 2.56 -9.24
N GLN A 4 12.23 2.74 -10.56
CA GLN A 4 11.86 3.98 -11.20
C GLN A 4 10.34 3.99 -11.41
N MET A 5 9.61 4.75 -10.58
CA MET A 5 8.14 4.75 -10.55
C MET A 5 7.59 6.16 -10.72
N GLY A 6 6.30 6.24 -11.05
CA GLY A 6 5.57 7.51 -11.06
C GLY A 6 5.61 8.22 -9.70
N LYS A 7 5.41 9.54 -9.72
CA LYS A 7 5.56 10.38 -8.52
C LYS A 7 4.62 9.97 -7.37
N SER A 8 3.36 9.62 -7.66
CA SER A 8 2.39 9.19 -6.64
C SER A 8 2.80 7.89 -5.94
N ILE A 9 3.26 6.88 -6.69
CA ILE A 9 3.75 5.62 -6.12
C ILE A 9 5.04 5.86 -5.32
N THR A 10 5.89 6.78 -5.75
CA THR A 10 7.10 7.14 -5.00
C THR A 10 6.76 7.71 -3.62
N ILE A 11 5.76 8.58 -3.52
CA ILE A 11 5.29 9.11 -2.22
C ILE A 11 4.65 8.01 -1.39
N SER A 12 3.78 7.19 -1.98
CA SER A 12 3.14 6.06 -1.29
C SER A 12 4.16 5.03 -0.79
N SER A 13 5.29 4.87 -1.49
CA SER A 13 6.39 4.03 -1.05
C SER A 13 7.13 4.66 0.14
N ALA A 14 7.37 5.98 0.10
CA ALA A 14 8.02 6.72 1.18
C ALA A 14 7.20 6.71 2.47
N THR A 15 5.87 6.75 2.39
CA THR A 15 4.97 6.67 3.55
C THR A 15 4.67 5.23 3.99
N MET A 16 5.07 4.22 3.20
CA MET A 16 4.58 2.83 3.27
C MET A 16 3.08 2.65 3.03
N ALA A 17 2.37 3.67 2.54
CA ALA A 17 0.98 3.53 2.12
C ALA A 17 0.82 2.50 0.99
N ASN A 18 1.81 2.41 0.08
CA ASN A 18 1.84 1.39 -0.98
C ASN A 18 1.83 -0.03 -0.39
N LYS A 19 2.70 -0.29 0.59
CA LYS A 19 2.71 -1.58 1.29
C LYS A 19 1.41 -1.82 2.06
N GLY A 20 0.80 -0.77 2.60
CA GLY A 20 -0.52 -0.84 3.23
C GLY A 20 -1.62 -1.32 2.27
N MET A 21 -1.68 -0.76 1.06
CA MET A 21 -2.63 -1.20 0.02
C MET A 21 -2.36 -2.63 -0.43
N GLU A 22 -1.10 -3.01 -0.65
CA GLU A 22 -0.70 -4.38 -1.01
C GLU A 22 -1.12 -5.42 0.06
N ILE A 23 -1.17 -5.04 1.34
CA ILE A 23 -1.66 -5.90 2.43
C ILE A 23 -3.18 -6.11 2.33
N LEU A 24 -3.92 -5.03 2.07
CA LEU A 24 -5.36 -5.10 1.87
C LEU A 24 -5.69 -5.95 0.64
N GLU A 25 -4.97 -5.76 -0.47
CA GLU A 25 -5.08 -6.59 -1.67
C GLU A 25 -4.75 -8.05 -1.40
N ALA A 26 -3.66 -8.35 -0.71
CA ALA A 26 -3.29 -9.74 -0.39
C ALA A 26 -4.35 -10.44 0.47
N LYS A 27 -5.00 -9.72 1.38
CA LYS A 27 -6.13 -10.24 2.15
C LYS A 27 -7.29 -10.63 1.22
N GLU A 28 -7.66 -9.76 0.27
CA GLU A 28 -8.81 -10.01 -0.61
C GLU A 28 -8.50 -11.05 -1.70
N LEU A 29 -7.34 -10.97 -2.34
CA LEU A 29 -6.94 -11.86 -3.44
C LEU A 29 -6.69 -13.30 -2.99
N PHE A 30 -6.12 -13.48 -1.80
CA PHE A 30 -5.69 -14.80 -1.31
C PHE A 30 -6.51 -15.30 -0.12
N GLY A 31 -7.50 -14.52 0.36
CA GLY A 31 -8.37 -14.92 1.46
C GLY A 31 -7.67 -15.02 2.82
N PHE A 32 -6.52 -14.37 3.00
CA PHE A 32 -5.82 -14.37 4.29
C PHE A 32 -6.53 -13.50 5.32
N ASN A 33 -6.52 -13.93 6.58
CA ASN A 33 -6.84 -13.03 7.67
C ASN A 33 -5.75 -11.97 7.80
N LEU A 34 -6.13 -10.74 8.12
CA LEU A 34 -5.19 -9.63 8.21
C LEU A 34 -4.05 -9.90 9.21
N ALA A 35 -4.32 -10.64 10.31
CA ALA A 35 -3.31 -11.03 11.30
C ALA A 35 -2.25 -12.02 10.76
N GLN A 36 -2.50 -12.67 9.62
CA GLN A 36 -1.57 -13.60 8.97
C GLN A 36 -0.60 -12.87 8.03
N ILE A 37 -0.92 -11.63 7.64
CA ILE A 37 -0.12 -10.83 6.71
C ILE A 37 0.84 -9.97 7.51
N LYS A 38 2.15 -10.09 7.24
CA LYS A 38 3.20 -9.33 7.94
C LYS A 38 4.04 -8.56 6.94
N ALA A 39 4.20 -7.26 7.20
CA ALA A 39 5.13 -6.42 6.45
C ALA A 39 6.54 -6.51 7.04
N VAL A 40 7.53 -6.59 6.16
CA VAL A 40 8.96 -6.51 6.49
C VAL A 40 9.64 -5.60 5.47
N ILE A 41 10.73 -4.97 5.87
CA ILE A 41 11.55 -4.16 4.96
C ILE A 41 12.61 -5.07 4.34
N HIS A 42 12.66 -5.11 3.01
CA HIS A 42 13.71 -5.78 2.24
C HIS A 42 14.32 -4.77 1.25
N PRO A 43 15.44 -4.10 1.60
CA PRO A 43 15.96 -2.97 0.82
C PRO A 43 16.39 -3.32 -0.60
N GLN A 44 16.75 -4.58 -0.87
CA GLN A 44 17.26 -5.02 -2.17
C GLN A 44 16.16 -5.24 -3.20
N ALA A 45 14.89 -5.36 -2.77
CA ALA A 45 13.73 -5.63 -3.63
C ALA A 45 13.96 -6.77 -4.64
N LYS A 46 14.57 -7.87 -4.17
CA LYS A 46 14.74 -9.14 -4.91
C LYS A 46 13.72 -10.20 -4.49
N ILE A 47 13.27 -10.12 -3.24
CA ILE A 47 12.17 -10.89 -2.69
C ILE A 47 10.95 -9.97 -2.57
N HIS A 48 9.89 -10.29 -3.30
CA HIS A 48 8.68 -9.46 -3.36
C HIS A 48 7.61 -9.90 -2.34
N ALA A 49 7.52 -11.19 -2.06
CA ALA A 49 6.65 -11.78 -1.06
C ALA A 49 7.18 -13.15 -0.61
N MET A 50 6.78 -13.59 0.59
CA MET A 50 7.12 -14.91 1.13
C MET A 50 5.86 -15.56 1.71
N LEU A 51 5.71 -16.86 1.51
CA LEU A 51 4.67 -17.69 2.12
C LEU A 51 5.28 -18.53 3.22
N ARG A 52 4.67 -18.51 4.41
CA ARG A 52 5.05 -19.38 5.53
C ARG A 52 4.16 -20.61 5.55
N LEU A 53 4.78 -21.78 5.52
CA LEU A 53 4.10 -23.06 5.62
C LEU A 53 3.86 -23.46 7.08
N SER A 54 3.01 -24.47 7.29
CA SER A 54 2.65 -24.98 8.62
C SER A 54 3.83 -25.57 9.39
N ASP A 55 4.86 -26.05 8.70
CA ASP A 55 6.11 -26.53 9.29
C ASP A 55 7.10 -25.40 9.64
N GLY A 56 6.74 -24.15 9.35
CA GLY A 56 7.54 -22.96 9.62
C GLY A 56 8.50 -22.56 8.50
N SER A 57 8.66 -23.40 7.46
CA SER A 57 9.48 -23.10 6.28
C SER A 57 8.88 -21.94 5.47
N LEU A 58 9.72 -21.33 4.63
CA LEU A 58 9.35 -20.21 3.76
C LEU A 58 9.51 -20.61 2.29
N ILE A 59 8.46 -20.36 1.50
CA ILE A 59 8.55 -20.34 0.04
C ILE A 59 8.61 -18.89 -0.40
N THR A 60 9.55 -18.56 -1.28
CA THR A 60 9.68 -17.23 -1.85
C THR A 60 10.00 -17.33 -3.33
N HIS A 61 9.55 -16.31 -4.07
CA HIS A 61 10.03 -16.04 -5.41
C HIS A 61 11.18 -15.02 -5.32
N VAL A 62 12.32 -15.32 -5.93
CA VAL A 62 13.49 -14.43 -5.98
C VAL A 62 13.76 -14.11 -7.44
N SER A 63 13.80 -12.83 -7.79
CA SER A 63 13.98 -12.45 -9.19
C SER A 63 14.65 -11.09 -9.38
N PRO A 64 15.07 -10.76 -10.62
CA PRO A 64 15.47 -9.42 -10.99
C PRO A 64 14.38 -8.40 -10.69
N THR A 65 14.76 -7.15 -10.43
CA THR A 65 13.82 -6.10 -10.04
C THR A 65 13.20 -5.49 -11.29
N THR A 66 12.22 -6.17 -11.89
CA THR A 66 11.55 -5.78 -13.13
C THR A 66 10.05 -6.04 -13.08
N MET A 67 9.26 -5.17 -13.73
CA MET A 67 7.81 -5.38 -13.91
C MET A 67 7.48 -6.28 -15.10
N VAL A 68 8.46 -6.56 -15.97
CA VAL A 68 8.26 -7.41 -17.15
C VAL A 68 7.89 -8.82 -16.74
N GLU A 69 8.60 -9.37 -15.76
CA GLU A 69 8.42 -10.74 -15.29
C GLU A 69 7.02 -10.99 -14.68
N PRO A 70 6.52 -10.22 -13.69
CA PRO A 70 5.18 -10.46 -13.15
C PRO A 70 4.08 -10.26 -14.21
N ALA A 71 4.24 -9.29 -15.12
CA ALA A 71 3.31 -9.09 -16.23
C ALA A 71 3.29 -10.28 -17.19
N LEU A 72 4.47 -10.78 -17.57
CA LEU A 72 4.61 -11.93 -18.46
C LEU A 72 4.10 -13.22 -17.83
N HIS A 73 4.37 -13.42 -16.53
CA HIS A 73 3.84 -14.55 -15.78
C HIS A 73 2.31 -14.56 -15.77
N ALA A 74 1.67 -13.41 -15.51
CA ALA A 74 0.21 -13.29 -15.52
C ALA A 74 -0.41 -13.62 -16.90
N LEU A 75 0.31 -13.34 -18.00
CA LEU A 75 -0.16 -13.61 -19.37
C LEU A 75 0.10 -15.05 -19.83
N THR A 76 1.14 -15.69 -19.30
CA THR A 76 1.60 -17.00 -19.81
C THR A 76 1.32 -18.16 -18.86
N TYR A 77 0.89 -17.88 -17.63
CA TYR A 77 0.55 -18.91 -16.65
C TYR A 77 -0.38 -20.00 -17.23
N PRO A 78 -0.08 -21.29 -17.02
CA PRO A 78 0.96 -21.85 -16.13
C PRO A 78 2.33 -22.03 -16.79
N LEU A 79 2.54 -21.56 -18.02
CA LEU A 79 3.81 -21.70 -18.73
C LEU A 79 4.86 -20.72 -18.18
N LEU A 80 6.10 -21.18 -18.15
CA LEU A 80 7.26 -20.34 -17.86
C LEU A 80 7.71 -19.65 -19.14
N SER A 81 7.97 -18.35 -19.04
CA SER A 81 8.59 -17.58 -20.12
C SER A 81 10.07 -17.31 -19.78
N PRO A 82 10.95 -17.18 -20.78
CA PRO A 82 12.33 -16.81 -20.54
C PRO A 82 12.40 -15.43 -19.87
N GLY A 83 13.10 -15.38 -18.73
CA GLY A 83 13.36 -14.16 -17.96
C GLY A 83 14.83 -13.72 -18.04
N GLU A 84 15.17 -12.68 -17.31
CA GLU A 84 16.57 -12.27 -17.11
C GLU A 84 17.26 -13.17 -16.08
N ASP A 85 18.51 -13.55 -16.34
CA ASP A 85 19.31 -14.34 -15.41
C ASP A 85 19.68 -13.53 -14.15
N LEU A 86 19.57 -14.17 -12.99
CA LEU A 86 19.94 -13.60 -11.70
C LEU A 86 21.27 -14.20 -11.20
N GLU A 87 22.31 -13.37 -11.06
CA GLU A 87 23.62 -13.81 -10.56
C GLU A 87 23.59 -14.09 -9.05
N ILE A 88 23.53 -15.38 -8.70
CA ILE A 88 23.36 -15.85 -7.32
C ILE A 88 24.53 -15.45 -6.42
N ALA A 89 25.77 -15.50 -6.91
CA ALA A 89 26.96 -15.23 -6.08
C ALA A 89 27.02 -13.77 -5.59
N SER A 90 26.32 -12.86 -6.28
CA SER A 90 26.25 -11.45 -5.93
C SER A 90 25.04 -11.07 -5.05
N LEU A 91 24.12 -12.03 -4.83
CA LEU A 91 22.83 -11.76 -4.22
C LEU A 91 22.97 -11.43 -2.73
N LYS A 92 22.39 -10.29 -2.32
CA LYS A 92 22.25 -9.90 -0.91
C LYS A 92 20.80 -9.99 -0.51
N ILE A 93 20.55 -10.67 0.62
CA ILE A 93 19.22 -10.80 1.20
C ILE A 93 19.30 -10.34 2.65
N GLU A 94 18.67 -9.21 2.95
CA GLU A 94 18.48 -8.75 4.32
C GLU A 94 17.02 -8.35 4.57
N PHE A 95 16.61 -8.46 5.82
CA PHE A 95 15.27 -8.10 6.26
C PHE A 95 15.34 -7.29 7.56
N HIS A 96 14.47 -6.29 7.67
CA HIS A 96 14.32 -5.49 8.88
C HIS A 96 12.87 -5.45 9.34
N ALA A 97 12.69 -5.51 10.65
CA ALA A 97 11.40 -5.28 11.27
C ALA A 97 11.00 -3.81 11.16
N ILE A 98 9.70 -3.57 11.00
CA ILE A 98 9.11 -2.24 11.05
C ILE A 98 8.81 -1.91 12.51
N LYS A 99 9.30 -0.78 13.01
CA LYS A 99 9.05 -0.36 14.40
C LYS A 99 7.67 0.30 14.51
N PRO A 100 6.95 0.13 15.63
CA PRO A 100 5.72 0.88 15.88
C PRO A 100 5.94 2.40 15.77
N GLY A 101 4.98 3.10 15.18
CA GLY A 101 5.03 4.55 14.94
C GLY A 101 5.98 4.99 13.82
N GLN A 102 6.76 4.08 13.22
CA GLN A 102 7.71 4.44 12.16
C GLN A 102 7.00 4.83 10.86
N PHE A 103 5.91 4.15 10.53
CA PHE A 103 5.13 4.39 9.31
C PHE A 103 3.63 4.43 9.63
N PRO A 104 3.09 5.58 10.05
CA PRO A 104 1.69 5.70 10.44
C PRO A 104 0.70 5.29 9.34
N MET A 105 1.00 5.55 8.06
CA MET A 105 0.14 5.12 6.95
C MET A 105 -0.01 3.61 6.86
N LEU A 106 1.02 2.84 7.20
CA LEU A 106 0.93 1.38 7.25
C LEU A 106 -0.01 0.92 8.37
N GLU A 107 0.08 1.55 9.54
CA GLU A 107 -0.80 1.26 10.69
C GLU A 107 -2.26 1.59 10.37
N LEU A 108 -2.50 2.73 9.71
CA LEU A 108 -3.83 3.13 9.22
C LEU A 108 -4.38 2.13 8.19
N ALA A 109 -3.55 1.55 7.34
CA ALA A 109 -3.99 0.50 6.41
C ALA A 109 -4.47 -0.76 7.15
N TYR A 110 -3.73 -1.21 8.17
CA TYR A 110 -4.17 -2.32 9.01
C TYR A 110 -5.48 -1.99 9.75
N GLU A 111 -5.64 -0.75 10.22
CA GLU A 111 -6.88 -0.31 10.87
C GLU A 111 -8.06 -0.30 9.91
N ALA A 112 -7.88 0.27 8.71
CA ALA A 112 -8.88 0.23 7.66
C ALA A 112 -9.27 -1.22 7.30
N GLY A 113 -8.28 -2.11 7.23
CA GLY A 113 -8.49 -3.55 7.01
C GLY A 113 -9.38 -4.21 8.07
N ARG A 114 -9.21 -3.83 9.35
CA ARG A 114 -10.03 -4.32 10.47
C ARG A 114 -11.45 -3.77 10.45
N ARG A 115 -11.61 -2.49 10.12
CA ARG A 115 -12.91 -1.80 10.05
C ARG A 115 -13.77 -2.25 8.86
N GLY A 116 -13.14 -2.80 7.82
CA GLY A 116 -13.82 -3.38 6.66
C GLY A 116 -13.79 -2.49 5.42
N HIS A 117 -14.50 -2.91 4.37
CA HIS A 117 -14.33 -2.36 3.01
C HIS A 117 -14.54 -0.85 2.91
N MET A 118 -15.47 -0.27 3.68
CA MET A 118 -15.69 1.17 3.65
C MET A 118 -14.43 1.94 4.09
N ALA A 119 -13.84 1.55 5.22
CA ALA A 119 -12.62 2.20 5.71
C ALA A 119 -11.45 2.00 4.75
N GLN A 120 -11.38 0.85 4.07
CA GLN A 120 -10.37 0.61 3.03
C GLN A 120 -10.55 1.55 1.83
N ILE A 121 -11.79 1.79 1.37
CA ILE A 121 -12.09 2.77 0.31
C ILE A 121 -11.64 4.17 0.77
N VAL A 122 -12.08 4.58 1.97
CA VAL A 122 -11.73 5.89 2.53
C VAL A 122 -10.22 6.07 2.65
N TYR A 123 -9.50 5.06 3.15
CA TYR A 123 -8.03 5.08 3.26
C TYR A 123 -7.36 5.26 1.89
N THR A 124 -7.74 4.45 0.89
CA THR A 124 -7.16 4.49 -0.45
C THR A 124 -7.42 5.84 -1.12
N THR A 125 -8.67 6.32 -1.07
CA THR A 125 -9.06 7.61 -1.64
C THR A 125 -8.37 8.77 -0.93
N ALA A 126 -8.30 8.76 0.40
CA ALA A 126 -7.63 9.81 1.17
C ALA A 126 -6.13 9.86 0.87
N ASN A 127 -5.47 8.70 0.73
CA ASN A 127 -4.05 8.62 0.33
C ASN A 127 -3.83 9.20 -1.08
N GLU A 128 -4.71 8.90 -2.04
CA GLU A 128 -4.64 9.47 -3.40
C GLU A 128 -4.71 11.00 -3.37
N ILE A 129 -5.69 11.57 -2.65
CA ILE A 129 -5.84 13.02 -2.53
C ILE A 129 -4.66 13.63 -1.75
N ALA A 130 -4.20 13.01 -0.66
CA ALA A 130 -3.05 13.48 0.09
C ALA A 130 -1.79 13.56 -0.77
N ASN A 131 -1.55 12.55 -1.62
CA ASN A 131 -0.42 12.54 -2.54
C ASN A 131 -0.50 13.67 -3.56
N ASP A 132 -1.68 13.97 -4.10
CA ASP A 132 -1.86 15.10 -5.03
C ASP A 132 -1.56 16.45 -4.34
N TYR A 133 -2.05 16.67 -3.12
CA TYR A 133 -1.74 17.90 -2.37
C TYR A 133 -0.25 18.00 -2.04
N PHE A 134 0.39 16.89 -1.65
CA PHE A 134 1.83 16.87 -1.38
C PHE A 134 2.64 17.14 -2.65
N LEU A 135 2.27 16.56 -3.79
CA LEU A 135 2.91 16.79 -5.10
C LEU A 135 2.82 18.25 -5.56
N ARG A 136 1.76 18.95 -5.15
CA ARG A 136 1.55 20.37 -5.43
C ARG A 136 2.10 21.29 -4.33
N GLU A 137 2.90 20.73 -3.42
CA GLU A 137 3.54 21.43 -2.31
C GLU A 137 2.53 22.14 -1.38
N LYS A 138 1.31 21.60 -1.29
CA LYS A 138 0.22 22.18 -0.51
C LYS A 138 0.14 21.66 0.93
N ILE A 139 0.82 20.56 1.23
CA ILE A 139 0.92 19.98 2.58
C ILE A 139 2.34 19.45 2.82
N ARG A 140 2.72 19.33 4.09
CA ARG A 140 3.96 18.68 4.55
C ARG A 140 3.84 17.16 4.47
N PHE A 141 4.97 16.45 4.41
CA PHE A 141 4.98 14.98 4.38
C PHE A 141 4.28 14.36 5.61
N SER A 142 4.49 14.91 6.80
CA SER A 142 3.85 14.45 8.04
C SER A 142 2.33 14.65 8.04
N GLN A 143 1.82 15.63 7.29
CA GLN A 143 0.39 15.93 7.21
C GLN A 143 -0.38 14.89 6.35
N ILE A 144 0.31 14.06 5.57
CA ILE A 144 -0.32 12.96 4.81
C ILE A 144 -1.02 12.01 5.78
N ALA A 145 -0.28 11.44 6.73
CA ALA A 145 -0.83 10.49 7.69
C ALA A 145 -1.87 11.13 8.62
N GLN A 146 -1.58 12.35 9.12
CA GLN A 146 -2.49 13.10 10.00
C GLN A 146 -3.84 13.37 9.32
N GLY A 147 -3.80 13.76 8.04
CA GLY A 147 -5.01 14.02 7.27
C GLY A 147 -5.80 12.73 7.04
N VAL A 148 -5.14 11.64 6.62
CA VAL A 148 -5.80 10.35 6.38
C VAL A 148 -6.44 9.81 7.65
N GLU A 149 -5.78 9.90 8.80
CA GLU A 149 -6.35 9.56 10.12
C GLU A 149 -7.58 10.41 10.46
N LYS A 150 -7.49 11.73 10.26
CA LYS A 150 -8.59 12.68 10.47
C LYS A 150 -9.78 12.40 9.52
N ILE A 151 -9.54 11.92 8.30
CA ILE A 151 -10.61 11.59 7.34
C ILE A 151 -11.27 10.25 7.71
N LEU A 152 -10.48 9.24 8.09
CA LEU A 152 -10.97 7.94 8.54
C LEU A 152 -11.87 8.03 9.78
N SER A 153 -11.65 9.01 10.65
CA SER A 153 -12.47 9.25 11.84
C SER A 153 -13.76 10.03 11.57
N GLN A 154 -13.88 10.73 10.43
CA GLN A 154 -15.07 11.50 10.07
C GLN A 154 -16.11 10.69 9.29
N ILE A 155 -15.67 9.69 8.53
CA ILE A 155 -16.56 8.84 7.75
C ILE A 155 -16.90 7.60 8.57
N SER A 156 -18.17 7.51 8.96
CA SER A 156 -18.72 6.44 9.78
C SER A 156 -19.16 5.25 8.94
N ASP A 157 -19.07 4.06 9.53
CA ASP A 157 -19.28 2.80 8.83
C ASP A 157 -20.71 2.68 8.28
N LYS A 158 -20.82 2.52 6.96
CA LYS A 158 -22.06 2.23 6.23
C LYS A 158 -21.92 0.86 5.54
N VAL A 159 -23.04 0.18 5.36
CA VAL A 159 -23.07 -1.06 4.57
C VAL A 159 -22.71 -0.74 3.12
N ILE A 160 -21.69 -1.42 2.61
CA ILE A 160 -21.33 -1.41 1.19
C ILE A 160 -22.10 -2.54 0.52
N ASP A 161 -23.09 -2.18 -0.29
CA ASP A 161 -23.84 -3.14 -1.11
C ASP A 161 -23.81 -2.69 -2.58
N GLY A 162 -22.96 -3.35 -3.35
CA GLY A 162 -22.77 -3.11 -4.78
C GLY A 162 -21.94 -1.88 -5.15
N LEU A 163 -21.75 -1.72 -6.46
CA LEU A 163 -20.89 -0.69 -7.06
C LEU A 163 -21.33 0.74 -6.69
N ASP A 164 -22.64 1.02 -6.68
CA ASP A 164 -23.12 2.36 -6.37
C ASP A 164 -22.77 2.78 -4.93
N ALA A 165 -22.77 1.84 -3.98
CA ALA A 165 -22.32 2.13 -2.62
C ALA A 165 -20.83 2.46 -2.57
N ILE A 166 -20.01 1.72 -3.30
CA ILE A 166 -18.56 1.97 -3.43
C ILE A 166 -18.32 3.37 -3.99
N LEU A 167 -18.96 3.72 -5.11
CA LEU A 167 -18.80 5.02 -5.77
C LEU A 167 -19.30 6.19 -4.92
N ARG A 168 -20.37 5.99 -4.13
CA ARG A 168 -20.84 7.01 -3.18
C ARG A 168 -19.82 7.26 -2.07
N VAL A 169 -19.24 6.20 -1.50
CA VAL A 169 -18.23 6.32 -0.44
C VAL A 169 -16.94 6.93 -0.98
N ASP A 170 -16.48 6.56 -2.18
CA ASP A 170 -15.33 7.22 -2.80
C ASP A 170 -15.59 8.72 -3.00
N ARG A 171 -16.77 9.11 -3.47
CA ARG A 171 -17.13 10.53 -3.64
C ARG A 171 -17.13 11.29 -2.31
N GLU A 172 -17.79 10.73 -1.28
CA GLU A 172 -17.80 11.30 0.07
C GLU A 172 -16.37 11.43 0.61
N ALA A 173 -15.54 10.40 0.45
CA ALA A 173 -14.14 10.42 0.86
C ALA A 173 -13.34 11.49 0.12
N ARG A 174 -13.54 11.69 -1.19
CA ARG A 174 -12.88 12.78 -1.96
C ARG A 174 -13.31 14.15 -1.47
N GLU A 175 -14.59 14.37 -1.21
CA GLU A 175 -15.11 15.64 -0.70
C GLU A 175 -14.51 15.99 0.67
N VAL A 176 -14.59 15.04 1.62
CA VAL A 176 -14.02 15.21 2.97
C VAL A 176 -12.51 15.39 2.92
N SER A 177 -11.81 14.60 2.10
CA SER A 177 -10.34 14.71 1.94
C SER A 177 -9.94 16.09 1.43
N ASN A 178 -10.63 16.60 0.41
CA ASN A 178 -10.36 17.95 -0.11
C ASN A 178 -10.62 19.03 0.95
N GLY A 179 -11.67 18.89 1.77
CA GLY A 179 -11.91 19.79 2.89
C GLY A 179 -10.74 19.80 3.88
N VAL A 180 -10.37 18.61 4.38
CA VAL A 180 -9.29 18.44 5.36
C VAL A 180 -7.95 18.96 4.85
N PHE A 181 -7.55 18.62 3.62
CA PHE A 181 -6.26 19.03 3.10
C PHE A 181 -6.22 20.52 2.70
N LYS A 182 -7.34 21.13 2.30
CA LYS A 182 -7.41 22.60 2.12
C LYS A 182 -7.16 23.36 3.42
N GLU A 183 -7.69 22.88 4.55
CA GLU A 183 -7.42 23.49 5.85
C GLU A 183 -5.91 23.49 6.15
N TYR A 184 -5.24 22.36 5.90
CA TYR A 184 -3.78 22.26 6.09
C TYR A 184 -2.99 23.18 5.17
N SER A 185 -3.44 23.37 3.93
CA SER A 185 -2.82 24.29 2.97
C SER A 185 -3.00 25.76 3.32
N SER A 186 -4.05 26.09 4.09
CA SER A 186 -4.36 27.46 4.50
C SER A 186 -3.58 27.94 5.73
N CYS A 187 -2.89 27.02 6.42
CA CYS A 187 -2.06 27.35 7.57
C CYS A 187 -0.61 27.52 7.09
N PRO A 188 -0.10 28.77 6.96
CA PRO A 188 1.25 29.01 6.45
C PRO A 188 2.32 28.44 7.39
N TYR A 189 3.48 28.16 6.80
CA TYR A 189 4.60 27.47 7.43
C TYR A 189 5.13 28.14 8.69
#